data_AF-A0A968DHZ2-F1
#
_entry.id   AF-A0A968DHZ2-F1
#
_cell.length_a   1.000
_cell.length_b   1.000
_cell.length_c   1.000
_cell.angle_alpha   90.00
_cell.angle_beta   90.00
_cell.angle_gamma   90.00
#
_symmetry.space_group_name_H-M   'P 1'
#
loop_
_entity.id
_entity.type
_entity.pdbx_description
1 polymer ?
#
loop_
_entity_poly.entity_id
_entity_poly.type
_entity_poly.pdbx_seq_one_letter_code
_entity_poly.pdbx_strand_id
1 'polypeptide(L)'
;LTQPVIHIGFQANIDAIYPAEMEIVGDIKTILEILGLHTLRQTKWDSTYLQELREQVRNKLSYSQDDLPLHRIIQITREKLPSDGILATDVGAFNSMVHYLWQVHYPKTYF
;
A
#
# COMPACT_ATOMS: atom_id res chain seq x y z
N LEU A 1 -5.59 -18.17 14.85
CA LEU A 1 -5.35 -18.89 13.59
C LEU A 1 -4.11 -18.27 12.98
N THR A 2 -3.01 -19.02 12.83
CA THR A 2 -1.84 -18.56 12.08
C THR A 2 -2.15 -18.72 10.59
N GLN A 3 -2.04 -17.63 9.83
CA GLN A 3 -2.14 -17.72 8.37
C GLN A 3 -0.76 -18.10 7.82
N PRO A 4 -0.67 -18.99 6.83
CA PRO A 4 0.61 -19.31 6.20
C PRO A 4 1.17 -18.06 5.49
N VAL A 5 2.45 -17.81 5.70
CA VAL A 5 3.22 -16.67 5.19
C VAL A 5 4.27 -17.16 4.19
N ILE A 6 4.30 -16.51 3.03
CA ILE A 6 5.36 -16.66 2.04
C ILE A 6 6.16 -15.36 2.03
N HIS A 7 7.45 -15.43 2.30
CA HIS A 7 8.37 -14.31 2.17
C HIS A 7 9.05 -14.33 0.80
N ILE A 8 9.05 -13.20 0.10
CA ILE A 8 9.77 -13.01 -1.17
C ILE A 8 10.63 -11.76 -1.03
N GLY A 9 11.95 -11.92 -1.18
CA GLY A 9 12.89 -10.82 -0.96
C GLY A 9 14.24 -11.04 -1.63
N PHE A 10 15.03 -9.97 -1.72
CA PHE A 10 16.41 -10.04 -2.20
C PHE A 10 17.35 -10.78 -1.23
N GLN A 11 16.94 -10.88 0.04
CA GLN A 11 17.63 -11.58 1.11
C GLN A 11 16.63 -12.46 1.85
N ALA A 12 17.13 -13.44 2.59
CA ALA A 12 16.32 -14.24 3.50
C ALA A 12 15.70 -13.36 4.61
N ASN A 13 14.64 -13.85 5.25
CA ASN A 13 13.98 -13.18 6.38
C ASN A 13 14.80 -13.32 7.68
N ILE A 14 16.02 -12.78 7.68
CA ILE A 14 17.04 -13.02 8.72
C ILE A 14 16.59 -12.51 10.10
N ASP A 15 15.97 -11.33 10.16
CA ASP A 15 15.51 -10.74 11.42
C ASP A 15 14.22 -11.39 11.96
N ALA A 16 13.54 -12.19 11.14
CA ALA A 16 12.40 -13.04 11.48
C ALA A 16 11.34 -12.40 12.41
N ILE A 17 11.01 -11.12 12.19
CA ILE A 17 9.97 -10.38 12.95
C ILE A 17 8.59 -11.06 12.84
N TYR A 18 8.42 -11.90 11.81
CA TYR A 18 7.31 -12.82 11.62
C TYR A 18 7.84 -14.18 11.12
N PRO A 19 7.17 -15.31 11.46
CA PRO A 19 7.50 -16.61 10.88
C PRO A 19 7.07 -16.66 9.41
N ALA A 20 7.92 -17.23 8.57
CA ALA A 20 7.61 -17.55 7.18
C ALA A 20 7.72 -19.06 6.96
N GLU A 21 6.63 -19.70 6.52
CA GLU A 21 6.62 -21.12 6.18
C GLU A 21 7.37 -21.42 4.86
N MET A 22 7.54 -20.40 4.02
CA MET A 22 8.30 -20.47 2.78
C MET A 22 9.03 -19.15 2.52
N GLU A 23 10.28 -19.24 2.09
CA GLU A 23 11.08 -18.11 1.65
C GLU A 23 11.57 -18.31 0.22
N ILE A 24 11.45 -17.27 -0.61
CA ILE A 24 11.97 -17.23 -1.97
C ILE A 24 12.94 -16.06 -2.07
N VAL A 25 14.22 -16.36 -2.22
CA VAL A 25 15.29 -15.35 -2.23
C VAL A 25 15.76 -15.09 -3.66
N GLY A 26 15.71 -13.83 -4.10
CA GLY A 26 16.18 -13.41 -5.42
C GLY A 26 15.59 -12.09 -5.88
N ASP A 27 15.81 -11.78 -7.17
CA ASP A 27 15.21 -10.60 -7.79
C ASP A 27 13.67 -10.73 -7.84
N ILE A 28 12.97 -9.81 -7.19
CA ILE A 28 11.51 -9.86 -7.02
C ILE A 28 10.80 -9.83 -8.37
N LYS A 29 11.31 -9.05 -9.34
CA LYS A 29 10.72 -8.97 -10.68
C LYS A 29 10.76 -10.33 -11.36
N THR A 30 11.93 -10.96 -11.40
CA THR A 30 12.14 -12.28 -12.00
C THR A 30 11.25 -13.34 -11.35
N ILE A 31 11.14 -13.32 -10.01
CA ILE A 31 10.28 -14.26 -9.27
C ILE A 31 8.80 -14.08 -9.66
N LEU A 32 8.31 -12.83 -9.68
CA LEU A 32 6.92 -12.55 -10.07
C LEU A 32 6.63 -12.92 -11.52
N GLU A 33 7.58 -12.71 -12.44
CA GLU A 33 7.46 -13.14 -13.83
C GLU A 33 7.30 -14.66 -13.92
N ILE A 34 8.13 -15.44 -13.22
CA ILE A 34 8.05 -16.90 -13.16
C ILE A 34 6.72 -17.36 -12.56
N LEU A 35 6.28 -16.75 -11.45
CA LEU A 35 4.99 -17.07 -10.83
C LEU A 35 3.83 -16.77 -11.79
N GLY A 36 3.91 -15.69 -12.56
CA GLY A 36 2.92 -15.30 -13.56
C GLY A 36 2.79 -16.27 -14.75
N LEU A 37 3.79 -17.13 -14.99
CA LEU A 37 3.71 -18.19 -16.02
C LEU A 37 2.73 -19.32 -15.65
N HIS A 38 2.31 -19.38 -14.39
CA HIS A 38 1.45 -20.45 -13.88
C HIS A 38 0.00 -19.99 -13.77
N THR A 39 -0.94 -20.89 -14.08
CA THR A 39 -2.37 -20.59 -13.90
C THR A 39 -2.70 -20.52 -12.41
N LEU A 40 -3.04 -19.33 -11.94
CA LEU A 40 -3.52 -19.13 -10.57
C LEU A 40 -4.96 -19.64 -10.45
N ARG A 41 -5.26 -20.31 -9.33
CA ARG A 41 -6.64 -20.69 -9.01
C ARG A 41 -7.49 -19.44 -8.81
N GLN A 42 -8.77 -19.53 -9.17
CA GLN A 42 -9.71 -18.46 -8.88
C GLN A 42 -9.73 -18.18 -7.38
N THR A 43 -9.61 -16.90 -7.04
CA THR A 43 -9.68 -16.45 -5.65
C THR A 43 -11.09 -16.67 -5.09
N LYS A 44 -11.17 -17.01 -3.80
CA LYS A 44 -12.44 -17.03 -3.03
C LYS A 44 -12.81 -15.65 -2.47
N TRP A 45 -11.96 -14.66 -2.67
CA TRP A 45 -12.18 -13.32 -2.16
C TRP A 45 -13.28 -12.63 -2.98
N ASP A 46 -14.22 -12.01 -2.28
CA ASP A 46 -15.29 -11.24 -2.89
C ASP A 46 -14.76 -9.86 -3.32
N SER A 47 -14.74 -9.61 -4.63
CA SER A 47 -14.28 -8.34 -5.20
C SER A 47 -15.15 -7.16 -4.80
N THR A 48 -16.46 -7.39 -4.65
CA THR A 48 -17.42 -6.35 -4.25
C THR A 48 -17.15 -5.94 -2.81
N TYR A 49 -17.04 -6.92 -1.91
CA TYR A 49 -16.66 -6.66 -0.52
C TYR A 49 -15.33 -5.91 -0.40
N LEU A 50 -14.32 -6.31 -1.18
CA LEU A 50 -13.01 -5.64 -1.18
C LEU A 50 -13.10 -4.19 -1.66
N GLN A 51 -13.94 -3.91 -2.65
CA GLN A 51 -14.18 -2.56 -3.13
C GLN A 51 -14.92 -1.71 -2.08
N GLU A 52 -15.97 -2.26 -1.46
CA GLU A 52 -16.72 -1.59 -0.39
C GLU A 52 -15.82 -1.28 0.81
N LEU A 53 -14.97 -2.23 1.22
CA LEU A 53 -14.02 -2.03 2.31
C LEU A 53 -13.04 -0.90 2.00
N ARG A 54 -12.52 -0.83 0.77
CA ARG A 54 -11.64 0.26 0.34
C ARG A 54 -12.33 1.61 0.44
N GLU A 55 -13.57 1.72 -0.01
CA GLU A 55 -14.34 2.97 0.07
C GLU A 55 -14.69 3.34 1.51
N GLN A 56 -15.03 2.38 2.37
CA GLN A 56 -15.25 2.63 3.79
C GLN A 56 -14.00 3.18 4.49
N VAL A 57 -12.82 2.61 4.21
CA VAL A 57 -11.55 3.11 4.76
C VAL A 57 -11.27 4.53 4.26
N ARG A 58 -11.44 4.78 2.96
CA ARG A 58 -11.26 6.10 2.34
C ARG A 58 -12.14 7.17 3.01
N ASN A 59 -13.43 6.86 3.20
CA ASN A 59 -14.41 7.77 3.79
C ASN A 59 -14.12 8.08 5.26
N LYS A 60 -13.65 7.10 6.04
CA LYS A 60 -13.25 7.31 7.44
C LYS A 60 -12.05 8.25 7.56
N LEU A 61 -11.11 8.16 6.61
CA LEU A 61 -9.92 9.00 6.58
C LEU A 61 -10.21 10.43 6.10
N SER A 62 -11.34 10.66 5.41
CA SER A 62 -11.73 11.99 4.92
C SER A 62 -12.59 12.83 5.87
N TYR A 63 -13.00 12.28 7.03
CA TYR A 63 -13.90 12.98 7.95
C TYR A 63 -13.16 13.91 8.92
N SER A 64 -13.69 15.12 9.11
CA SER A 64 -13.32 16.00 10.22
C SER A 64 -14.35 17.07 10.53
N GLN A 65 -14.25 17.59 11.76
CA GLN A 65 -15.06 18.67 12.30
C GLN A 65 -14.36 20.04 12.32
N ASP A 66 -13.08 20.12 11.93
CA ASP A 66 -12.33 21.39 11.96
C ASP A 66 -12.48 22.18 10.64
N ASP A 67 -12.26 23.50 10.70
CA ASP A 67 -12.43 24.40 9.55
C ASP A 67 -11.33 24.28 8.47
N LEU A 68 -10.10 23.88 8.84
CA LEU A 68 -8.94 23.73 7.94
C LEU A 68 -8.00 22.58 8.37
N PRO A 69 -8.50 21.35 8.47
CA PRO A 69 -7.71 20.28 9.01
C PRO A 69 -6.68 19.80 8.00
N LEU A 70 -5.52 19.37 8.52
CA LEU A 70 -4.38 18.99 7.70
C LEU A 70 -4.67 17.83 6.72
N HIS A 71 -5.59 16.91 7.02
CA HIS A 71 -6.01 15.90 6.03
C HIS A 71 -6.71 16.52 4.83
N ARG A 72 -7.50 17.60 5.02
CA ARG A 72 -8.17 18.29 3.92
C ARG A 72 -7.17 19.02 3.04
N ILE A 73 -6.11 19.59 3.64
CA ILE A 73 -4.99 20.18 2.88
C ILE A 73 -4.34 19.12 2.00
N ILE A 74 -4.03 17.94 2.55
CA ILE A 74 -3.41 16.83 1.80
C ILE A 74 -4.32 16.38 0.65
N GLN A 75 -5.62 16.21 0.90
CA GLN A 75 -6.59 15.80 -0.11
C GLN A 75 -6.74 16.83 -1.23
N ILE A 76 -6.95 18.11 -0.89
CA ILE A 76 -7.06 19.18 -1.89
C ILE A 76 -5.78 19.25 -2.72
N THR A 77 -4.61 19.11 -2.08
CA THR A 77 -3.33 19.10 -2.78
C THR A 77 -3.26 17.94 -3.78
N ARG A 78 -3.67 16.73 -3.36
CA ARG A 78 -3.69 15.53 -4.22
C ARG A 78 -4.71 15.65 -5.36
N GLU A 79 -5.87 16.27 -5.12
CA GLU A 79 -6.93 16.54 -6.10
C GLU A 79 -6.48 17.56 -7.17
N LYS A 80 -5.67 18.55 -6.78
CA LYS A 80 -5.23 19.64 -7.67
C LYS A 80 -3.93 19.34 -8.42
N LEU A 81 -3.06 18.52 -7.86
CA LEU A 81 -1.79 18.16 -8.49
C LEU A 81 -1.93 16.98 -9.46
N PRO A 82 -1.14 16.95 -10.54
CA PRO A 82 -1.22 15.91 -11.55
C PRO A 82 -0.83 14.54 -10.96
N SER A 83 -1.44 13.47 -11.47
CA SER A 83 -1.28 12.11 -10.93
C SER A 83 0.17 11.64 -10.84
N ASP A 84 1.04 12.10 -11.74
CA ASP A 84 2.49 11.85 -11.82
C ASP A 84 3.34 12.89 -11.07
N GLY A 85 2.72 13.85 -10.38
CA GLY A 85 3.40 14.81 -9.52
C GLY A 85 4.17 14.13 -8.39
N ILE A 86 5.42 14.56 -8.19
CA ILE A 86 6.32 14.01 -7.16
C ILE A 86 6.04 14.69 -5.82
N LEU A 87 5.76 13.88 -4.80
CA LEU A 87 5.70 14.30 -3.40
C LEU A 87 7.00 13.90 -2.70
N ALA A 88 7.57 14.83 -1.95
CA ALA A 88 8.61 14.56 -0.97
C ALA A 88 8.13 15.07 0.40
N THR A 89 8.25 14.27 1.45
CA THR A 89 7.90 14.68 2.82
C THR A 89 9.10 14.65 3.76
N ASP A 90 9.10 15.55 4.74
CA ASP A 90 10.03 15.46 5.87
C ASP A 90 9.51 14.45 6.90
N VAL A 91 10.40 13.95 7.75
CA VAL A 91 10.04 13.07 8.87
C VAL A 91 9.43 13.91 9.98
N GLY A 92 8.16 13.65 10.32
CA GLY A 92 7.49 14.37 11.38
C GLY A 92 6.10 13.83 11.70
N ALA A 93 5.43 14.51 12.63
CA ALA A 93 4.12 14.10 13.14
C ALA A 93 3.05 13.95 12.06
N PHE A 94 3.18 14.66 10.93
CA PHE A 94 2.23 14.60 9.83
C PHE A 94 2.51 13.48 8.82
N ASN A 95 3.70 12.84 8.85
CA ASN A 95 4.11 11.90 7.81
C ASN A 95 3.18 10.68 7.75
N SER A 96 2.81 10.13 8.91
CA SER A 96 1.81 9.05 9.01
C SER A 96 0.49 9.43 8.33
N MET A 97 0.05 10.67 8.47
CA MET A 97 -1.21 11.12 7.88
C MET A 97 -1.11 11.28 6.37
N VAL A 98 0.03 11.74 5.86
CA VAL A 98 0.30 11.76 4.41
C VAL A 98 0.35 10.33 3.85
N HIS A 99 0.99 9.38 4.53
CA HIS A 99 1.00 7.97 4.12
C HIS A 99 -0.40 7.37 3.95
N TYR A 100 -1.37 7.75 4.80
CA TYR A 100 -2.74 7.24 4.71
C TYR A 100 -3.60 7.95 3.65
N LEU A 101 -3.33 9.23 3.37
CA LEU A 101 -4.22 10.08 2.58
C LEU A 101 -3.73 10.35 1.17
N TRP A 102 -2.42 10.28 0.94
CA TRP A 102 -1.84 10.56 -0.37
C TRP A 102 -1.93 9.33 -1.28
N GLN A 103 -2.87 9.36 -2.22
CA GLN A 103 -3.01 8.28 -3.19
C GLN A 103 -1.91 8.34 -4.25
N VAL A 104 -1.00 7.37 -4.21
CA VAL A 104 0.09 7.20 -5.18
C VAL A 104 -0.44 6.43 -6.38
N HIS A 105 -0.35 7.05 -7.56
CA HIS A 105 -0.80 6.43 -8.83
C HIS A 105 0.35 5.89 -9.68
N TYR A 106 1.58 6.36 -9.45
CA TYR A 106 2.77 5.98 -10.22
C TYR A 106 3.93 5.60 -9.31
N PRO A 107 4.80 4.65 -9.73
CA PRO A 107 6.00 4.33 -8.97
C PRO A 107 6.94 5.55 -8.94
N LYS A 108 7.74 5.68 -7.87
CA LYS A 108 8.75 6.73 -7.72
C LYS A 108 8.19 8.17 -7.74
N THR A 109 6.97 8.37 -7.24
CA THR A 109 6.37 9.71 -7.09
C THR A 109 6.08 10.07 -5.63
N TYR A 110 6.52 9.26 -4.67
CA TYR A 110 6.46 9.55 -3.24
C TYR A 110 7.79 9.16 -2.60
N PHE A 111 8.43 10.13 -1.94
CA PHE A 111 9.72 10.02 -1.25
C PHE A 111 9.62 10.54 0.18
#